data_AF-A0A2M7RH76-F1
#
_entry.id   AF-A0A2M7RH76-F1
#
_cell.length_a   1.000
_cell.length_b   1.000
_cell.length_c   1.000
_cell.angle_alpha   90.00
_cell.angle_beta   90.00
_cell.angle_gamma   90.00
#
_symmetry.space_group_name_H-M   'P 1'
#
loop_
_entity.id
_entity.type
_entity.pdbx_description
1 polymer ?
#
loop_
_entity_poly.entity_id
_entity_poly.type
_entity_poly.pdbx_seq_one_letter_code
_entity_poly.pdbx_strand_id
1 'polypeptide(L)' 'MKKKTVLKSKLNFAEAFAELEKITEEFENETVDLESGLKKFERGLELASELKARLKEVENKVEIIKKKFEE' A
#
# COMPACT_ATOMS: atom_id res chain seq x y z
N MET A 1 23.98 7.01 -0.03
CA MET A 1 23.12 5.81 0.05
C MET A 1 21.62 6.11 0.25
N LYS A 2 21.21 7.22 0.89
CA LYS A 2 19.79 7.51 1.22
C LYS A 2 18.80 7.64 0.04
N LYS A 3 19.25 8.09 -1.15
CA LYS A 3 18.38 8.24 -2.34
C LYS A 3 17.82 6.89 -2.87
N LYS A 4 18.64 5.83 -2.84
CA LYS A 4 18.27 4.51 -3.42
C LYS A 4 17.18 3.82 -2.59
N THR A 5 17.19 4.00 -1.27
CA THR A 5 16.23 3.39 -0.34
C THR A 5 14.84 4.03 -0.42
N VAL A 6 14.78 5.36 -0.57
CA VAL A 6 13.51 6.09 -0.70
C VAL A 6 12.80 5.76 -2.01
N LEU A 7 13.54 5.72 -3.13
CA LEU A 7 13.00 5.31 -4.44
C LEU A 7 12.45 3.88 -4.40
N LYS A 8 13.19 2.94 -3.80
CA LYS A 8 12.71 1.56 -3.61
C LYS A 8 11.40 1.49 -2.81
N SER A 9 11.25 2.31 -1.77
CA SER A 9 10.03 2.34 -0.97
C SER A 9 8.83 2.98 -1.69
N LYS A 10 9.06 3.92 -2.62
CA LYS A 10 8.00 4.50 -3.46
C LYS A 10 7.51 3.51 -4.51
N LEU A 11 8.45 2.82 -5.16
CA LEU A 11 8.13 1.75 -6.10
C LEU A 11 7.31 0.65 -5.40
N ASN A 12 7.76 0.21 -4.21
CA ASN A 12 7.04 -0.80 -3.44
C ASN A 12 5.60 -0.39 -3.08
N PHE A 13 5.35 0.88 -2.73
CA PHE A 13 3.99 1.35 -2.46
C PHE A 13 3.10 1.34 -3.71
N ALA A 14 3.60 1.87 -4.83
CA ALA A 14 2.83 1.93 -6.07
C ALA A 14 2.54 0.52 -6.62
N GLU A 15 3.51 -0.39 -6.51
CA GLU A 15 3.36 -1.81 -6.90
C GLU A 15 2.30 -2.50 -6.03
N ALA A 16 2.38 -2.35 -4.71
CA ALA A 16 1.40 -2.93 -3.78
C ALA A 16 -0.01 -2.35 -3.97
N PHE A 17 -0.12 -1.06 -4.27
CA PHE A 17 -1.41 -0.41 -4.53
C PHE A 17 -2.03 -0.92 -5.84
N ALA A 18 -1.24 -1.01 -6.91
CA ALA A 18 -1.70 -1.57 -8.18
C ALA A 18 -2.11 -3.05 -8.07
N GLU A 19 -1.40 -3.83 -7.24
CA GLU A 19 -1.80 -5.22 -6.94
C GLU A 19 -3.16 -5.27 -6.23
N LEU A 20 -3.38 -4.39 -5.25
CA LEU A 20 -4.66 -4.30 -4.53
C LEU A 20 -5.80 -3.90 -5.47
N GLU A 21 -5.59 -2.91 -6.34
CA GLU A 21 -6.56 -2.47 -7.35
C GLU A 21 -6.97 -3.62 -8.28
N LYS A 22 -5.98 -4.39 -8.74
CA LYS A 22 -6.23 -5.57 -9.57
C LYS A 22 -7.04 -6.63 -8.83
N ILE A 23 -6.74 -6.89 -7.56
CA ILE A 23 -7.53 -7.82 -6.74
C ILE A 23 -8.99 -7.36 -6.65
N THR A 24 -9.24 -6.06 -6.42
CA THR A 24 -10.61 -5.53 -6.40
C THR A 24 -11.32 -5.69 -7.75
N GLU A 25 -10.65 -5.40 -8.87
CA GLU A 25 -11.23 -5.65 -10.21
C GLU A 25 -11.58 -7.13 -10.41
N GLU A 26 -10.74 -8.07 -9.95
CA GLU A 26 -11.02 -9.50 -10.07
C GLU A 26 -12.26 -9.93 -9.26
N PHE A 27 -12.53 -9.29 -8.11
CA PHE A 27 -13.75 -9.52 -7.33
C PHE A 27 -15.00 -8.92 -7.99
N GLU A 28 -14.86 -7.79 -8.68
CA GLU A 28 -15.98 -7.13 -9.39
C GLU A 28 -16.42 -7.87 -10.66
N ASN A 29 -15.53 -8.64 -11.27
CA ASN A 29 -15.79 -9.36 -12.52
C ASN A 29 -16.57 -10.69 -12.35
N GLU A 30 -17.06 -11.03 -11.14
CA GLU A 30 -17.93 -12.17 -10.80
C GLU A 30 -17.42 -13.59 -11.19
N THR A 31 -16.23 -13.73 -11.80
CA THR A 31 -15.67 -15.03 -12.24
C THR A 31 -14.68 -15.65 -11.27
N VAL A 32 -14.55 -15.12 -10.05
CA VAL A 32 -13.64 -15.64 -9.04
C VAL A 32 -14.22 -16.91 -8.40
N ASP A 33 -13.51 -18.03 -8.54
CA ASP A 33 -13.84 -19.25 -7.81
C ASP A 33 -13.56 -19.08 -6.30
N LEU A 34 -14.24 -19.87 -5.47
CA LEU A 34 -14.21 -19.72 -4.01
C LEU A 34 -12.79 -19.84 -3.42
N GLU A 35 -11.99 -20.80 -3.90
CA GLU A 35 -10.65 -21.05 -3.36
C GLU A 35 -9.68 -19.92 -3.77
N SER A 36 -9.73 -19.48 -5.02
CA SER A 36 -8.92 -18.35 -5.46
C SER A 36 -9.40 -17.03 -4.88
N GLY A 37 -10.70 -16.88 -4.61
CA GLY A 37 -11.28 -15.74 -3.91
C GLY A 37 -10.76 -15.63 -2.49
N LEU A 38 -10.70 -16.74 -1.74
CA LEU A 38 -10.18 -16.73 -0.38
C LEU A 38 -8.70 -16.30 -0.34
N LYS A 39 -7.88 -16.82 -1.27
CA LYS A 39 -6.46 -16.42 -1.40
C LYS A 39 -6.29 -14.93 -1.76
N LYS A 40 -7.09 -14.42 -2.70
CA LYS A 40 -7.08 -13.00 -3.09
C LYS A 40 -7.55 -12.11 -1.95
N PHE A 41 -8.53 -12.54 -1.18
CA PHE A 41 -9.04 -11.80 -0.03
C PHE A 41 -7.97 -11.65 1.06
N GLU A 42 -7.29 -12.74 1.41
CA GLU A 42 -6.17 -12.72 2.34
C GLU A 42 -5.06 -11.77 1.86
N ARG A 43 -4.66 -11.90 0.59
CA ARG A 43 -3.66 -11.02 -0.02
C ARG A 43 -4.08 -9.55 -0.03
N GLY A 44 -5.36 -9.28 -0.32
CA GLY A 44 -5.92 -7.93 -0.28
C GLY A 44 -5.85 -7.30 1.11
N LEU A 45 -6.12 -8.09 2.16
CA LEU A 45 -6.00 -7.62 3.56
C LEU A 45 -4.54 -7.34 3.95
N GLU A 46 -3.60 -8.17 3.53
CA GLU A 46 -2.17 -7.93 3.73
C GLU A 46 -1.73 -6.62 3.07
N LEU A 47 -2.02 -6.45 1.79
CA LEU A 47 -1.69 -5.24 1.02
C LEU A 47 -2.30 -3.99 1.66
N ALA A 48 -3.58 -4.03 2.02
CA ALA A 48 -4.26 -2.90 2.67
C ALA A 48 -3.59 -2.53 4.02
N SER A 49 -3.17 -3.53 4.80
CA SER A 49 -2.45 -3.31 6.06
C SER A 49 -1.09 -2.66 5.84
N GLU A 50 -0.31 -3.17 4.89
CA GLU A 50 1.01 -2.62 4.53
C GLU A 50 0.91 -1.18 4.03
N LEU A 51 -0.03 -0.90 3.12
CA LEU A 51 -0.27 0.43 2.56
C LEU A 51 -0.66 1.42 3.66
N LYS A 52 -1.56 1.03 4.57
CA LYS A 52 -1.98 1.86 5.71
C LYS A 52 -0.82 2.17 6.65
N ALA A 53 0.02 1.18 6.96
CA ALA A 53 1.22 1.38 7.77
C ALA A 53 2.16 2.40 7.10
N ARG A 54 2.37 2.26 5.79
CA ARG A 54 3.23 3.16 5.02
C ARG A 54 2.72 4.59 4.98
N LEU A 55 1.40 4.78 4.81
CA LEU A 55 0.76 6.10 4.87
C LEU A 55 0.96 6.76 6.22
N LYS A 56 0.75 6.01 7.32
CA LYS A 56 0.99 6.51 8.68
C LYS A 56 2.43 6.94 8.92
N GLU A 57 3.41 6.20 8.40
CA GLU A 57 4.81 6.63 8.48
C GLU A 57 5.09 7.94 7.74
N VAL A 58 4.43 8.14 6.59
CA VAL A 58 4.59 9.35 5.78
C VAL A 58 3.91 10.53 6.48
N GLU A 59 2.70 10.33 7.00
CA GLU A 59 1.96 11.33 7.77
C GLU A 59 2.78 11.82 8.97
N ASN A 60 3.31 10.91 9.80
CA ASN A 60 4.18 11.26 10.92
C ASN A 60 5.40 12.08 10.47
N LYS A 61 6.01 11.75 9.33
CA LYS A 61 7.16 12.51 8.80
C LYS A 61 6.74 13.91 8.36
N VAL A 62 5.56 14.06 7.75
CA VAL A 62 5.01 15.36 7.37
C VAL A 62 4.74 16.21 8.60
N GLU A 63 4.16 15.66 9.67
CA GLU A 63 3.93 16.38 10.91
C GLU A 63 5.24 16.87 11.56
N ILE A 64 6.27 16.02 11.60
CA ILE A 64 7.60 16.41 12.11
C ILE A 64 8.19 17.53 11.26
N ILE A 65 8.01 17.48 9.93
CA ILE A 65 8.48 18.53 9.04
C ILE A 65 7.73 19.84 9.33
N LYS A 66 6.40 19.82 9.40
CA LYS A 66 5.59 21.02 9.70
C LYS A 66 6.04 21.70 10.99
N LYS A 67 6.17 20.94 12.08
CA LYS A 67 6.63 21.46 13.38
C LYS A 67 8.01 22.14 13.31
N LYS A 68 8.91 21.66 12.45
CA LYS A 68 10.25 22.27 12.27
C LYS A 68 10.26 23.61 11.54
N PHE A 69 9.18 23.94 10.83
CA PHE A 69 9.05 25.17 10.04
C PHE A 69 7.96 26.11 10.59
N GLU A 70 7.30 25.74 11.69
CA GLU A 70 6.34 26.58 12.43
C GLU A 70 7.00 27.33 13.61
N GLU A 71 8.27 27.04 13.91
CA GLU A 71 9.16 27.82 14.80
C GLU A 71 10.09 28.73 13.97
#